data_AF-A0A7T7M9P0-F1
#
_entry.id   AF-A0A7T7M9P0-F1
#
_cell.length_a   1.000
_cell.length_b   1.000
_cell.length_c   1.000
_cell.angle_alpha   90.00
_cell.angle_beta   90.00
_cell.angle_gamma   90.00
#
_symmetry.space_group_name_H-M   'P 1'
#
loop_
_entity.id
_entity.type
_entity.pdbx_description
1 polymer ?
#
loop_
_entity_poly.entity_id
_entity_poly.type
_entity_poly.pdbx_seq_one_letter_code
_entity_poly.pdbx_strand_id
1 'polypeptide(L)'
;MSREQIRLLALIVSTCLVVVGGVGGFLAWSIQHREDVDEIAQTPVAVAPSEIVTTAPGAPSTNPPPVASQSPGKEIDGYSKQAVATAKQKQIATAAASAAAQWSQSESKELRRQRLLSVMSPGAADAPTGWEVLYGSVKGATVTVESTGEPATSSHNGTTIGVGVMVHYKVRIPHDDGTEAVFSGTSLWVVEMPTAAAGGEQVTAVVWPSL
;
A
#
# COMPACT_ATOMS: atom_id res chain seq x y z
N MET A 1 12.39 -2.09 -40.13
CA MET A 1 12.36 -0.99 -39.14
C MET A 1 12.90 0.27 -39.81
N SER A 2 12.03 1.19 -40.21
CA SER A 2 12.44 2.41 -40.89
C SER A 2 13.02 3.42 -39.89
N ARG A 3 13.96 4.27 -40.33
CA ARG A 3 14.59 5.31 -39.49
C ARG A 3 13.58 6.29 -38.88
N GLU A 4 12.37 6.33 -39.43
CA GLU A 4 11.25 7.15 -38.96
C GLU A 4 10.58 6.57 -37.71
N GLN A 5 10.48 5.24 -37.58
CA GLN A 5 9.94 4.60 -36.38
C GLN A 5 10.88 4.74 -35.18
N ILE A 6 12.20 4.72 -35.42
CA ILE A 6 13.21 4.99 -34.37
C ILE A 6 13.13 6.44 -33.89
N ARG A 7 12.87 7.39 -34.81
CA ARG A 7 12.69 8.81 -34.46
C ARG A 7 11.41 9.05 -33.67
N LEU A 8 10.32 8.32 -33.96
CA LEU A 8 9.07 8.44 -33.22
C LEU A 8 9.20 7.90 -31.79
N LEU A 9 9.87 6.75 -31.60
CA LEU A 9 10.17 6.18 -30.29
C LEU A 9 11.06 7.10 -29.44
N ALA A 10 12.09 7.71 -30.04
CA ALA A 10 12.98 8.64 -29.34
C ALA A 10 12.24 9.91 -28.86
N LEU A 11 11.24 10.37 -29.61
CA LEU A 11 10.48 11.58 -29.28
C LEU A 11 9.46 11.35 -28.15
N ILE A 12 8.87 10.15 -28.10
CA ILE A 12 7.98 9.74 -27.00
C ILE A 12 8.75 9.65 -25.67
N VAL A 13 9.95 9.03 -25.68
CA VAL A 13 10.78 8.90 -24.47
C VAL A 13 11.29 10.27 -23.98
N SER A 14 11.62 11.19 -24.88
CA SER A 14 12.11 12.53 -24.53
C SER A 14 11.03 13.42 -23.91
N THR A 15 9.78 13.30 -24.35
CA THR A 15 8.69 14.19 -23.90
C THR A 15 8.20 13.86 -22.49
N CYS A 16 8.30 12.60 -22.04
CA CYS A 16 7.91 12.20 -20.69
C CYS A 16 8.87 12.69 -19.60
N LEU A 17 10.09 13.12 -19.94
CA LEU A 17 11.13 13.43 -18.95
C LEU A 17 11.06 14.86 -18.36
N VAL A 18 10.11 15.71 -18.77
CA VAL A 18 10.11 17.15 -18.43
C VAL A 18 8.99 17.57 -17.46
N VAL A 19 8.11 16.68 -17.01
CA VAL A 19 7.08 17.05 -16.00
C VAL A 19 7.50 16.57 -14.61
N VAL A 20 8.57 17.17 -14.07
CA VAL A 20 8.83 17.17 -12.62
C VAL A 20 8.30 18.50 -12.08
N GLY A 21 7.14 18.46 -11.42
CA GLY A 21 6.56 19.64 -10.80
C GLY A 21 5.16 19.46 -10.20
N GLY A 22 5.10 18.80 -9.03
CA GLY A 22 4.15 19.15 -7.97
C GLY A 22 2.72 18.59 -7.99
N VAL A 23 2.20 18.45 -6.76
CA VAL A 23 0.81 18.18 -6.34
C VAL A 23 0.42 16.68 -6.42
N GLY A 24 0.30 15.90 -5.33
CA GLY A 24 -0.02 16.26 -3.96
C GLY A 24 -1.54 16.48 -3.80
N GLY A 25 -2.34 15.42 -3.95
CA GLY A 25 -3.77 15.49 -3.66
C GLY A 25 -4.58 14.41 -4.34
N PHE A 26 -4.89 13.33 -3.63
CA PHE A 26 -6.14 12.61 -3.87
C PHE A 26 -7.03 12.77 -2.64
N LEU A 27 -8.20 13.33 -2.94
CA LEU A 27 -9.16 13.91 -2.03
C LEU A 27 -9.80 12.85 -1.15
N ALA A 28 -9.84 13.17 0.13
CA ALA A 28 -10.82 12.64 1.07
C ALA A 28 -12.23 12.98 0.59
N TRP A 29 -13.07 11.96 0.43
CA TRP A 29 -14.53 12.03 0.50
C TRP A 29 -15.01 10.60 0.74
N SER A 30 -15.58 10.25 1.89
CA SER A 30 -16.87 10.75 2.37
C SER A 30 -17.00 10.62 3.90
N ILE A 31 -17.14 11.76 4.60
CA ILE A 31 -17.86 11.82 5.88
C ILE A 31 -19.19 12.50 5.59
N GLN A 32 -20.24 11.69 5.48
CA GLN A 32 -21.63 12.06 5.71
C GLN A 32 -22.25 10.68 6.00
N HIS A 33 -22.65 10.31 7.22
CA HIS A 33 -23.71 10.89 8.00
C HIS A 33 -23.44 10.61 9.49
N ARG A 34 -23.52 11.63 10.36
CA ARG A 34 -24.02 11.43 11.71
C ARG A 34 -24.65 12.73 12.19
N GLU A 35 -25.97 12.71 12.20
CA GLU A 35 -26.84 13.71 12.81
C GLU A 35 -26.63 13.77 14.33
N ASP A 36 -26.91 14.97 14.83
CA ASP A 36 -27.07 15.44 16.21
C ASP A 36 -27.05 14.44 17.37
N VAL A 37 -26.17 14.68 18.35
CA VAL A 37 -26.55 14.73 19.78
C VAL A 37 -25.68 15.78 20.50
N ASP A 38 -26.39 16.65 21.21
CA ASP A 38 -26.02 17.79 22.05
C ASP A 38 -24.70 17.79 22.86
N GLU A 39 -24.05 18.97 22.85
CA GLU A 39 -23.75 19.84 24.00
C GLU A 39 -23.67 19.16 25.38
N ILE A 40 -22.52 19.21 26.09
CA ILE A 40 -22.28 20.07 27.28
C ILE A 40 -20.76 20.21 27.59
N ALA A 41 -20.36 21.46 27.89
CA ALA A 41 -19.30 21.90 28.81
C ALA A 41 -17.81 21.80 28.42
N GLN A 42 -17.30 22.93 27.93
CA GLN A 42 -15.94 23.43 28.12
C GLN A 42 -15.60 23.61 29.61
N THR A 43 -14.37 23.30 30.02
CA THR A 43 -13.50 24.17 30.85
C THR A 43 -12.08 23.60 30.95
N PRO A 44 -11.02 24.43 30.83
CA PRO A 44 -9.64 24.01 31.09
C PRO A 44 -9.25 24.33 32.54
N VAL A 45 -8.55 23.41 33.23
CA VAL A 45 -7.90 23.74 34.52
C VAL A 45 -6.45 23.25 34.54
N ALA A 46 -5.62 24.16 35.03
CA ALA A 46 -4.17 24.19 35.00
C ALA A 46 -3.49 23.44 36.16
N VAL A 47 -2.16 23.35 36.00
CA VAL A 47 -1.07 22.76 36.79
C VAL A 47 -0.91 23.32 38.21
N ALA A 48 -0.62 22.45 39.20
CA ALA A 48 0.33 22.67 40.32
C ALA A 48 0.53 21.40 41.22
N PRO A 49 1.61 21.29 42.01
CA PRO A 49 2.35 20.04 42.28
C PRO A 49 2.12 19.40 43.68
N SER A 50 2.44 18.11 43.84
CA SER A 50 2.41 17.40 45.12
C SER A 50 3.77 17.32 45.81
N GLU A 51 3.72 17.53 47.12
CA GLU A 51 4.78 17.69 48.10
C GLU A 51 5.57 16.39 48.39
N ILE A 52 6.83 16.56 48.78
CA ILE A 52 7.76 15.50 49.19
C ILE A 52 7.87 15.55 50.72
N VAL A 53 7.56 14.44 51.41
CA VAL A 53 7.85 14.29 52.85
C VAL A 53 8.92 13.20 53.03
N THR A 54 10.01 13.59 53.69
CA THR A 54 11.18 12.78 54.07
C THR A 54 11.10 12.47 55.57
N THR A 55 11.34 11.23 55.98
CA THR A 55 11.87 10.88 57.33
C THR A 55 12.67 9.56 57.29
N ALA A 56 13.87 9.57 57.89
CA ALA A 56 14.86 8.48 58.04
C ALA A 56 14.99 8.09 59.55
N PRO A 57 16.01 7.36 60.08
CA PRO A 57 16.74 6.10 59.70
C PRO A 57 16.88 5.08 60.88
N GLY A 58 17.41 3.84 60.65
CA GLY A 58 17.92 2.98 61.76
C GLY A 58 18.37 1.52 61.46
N ALA A 59 19.70 1.32 61.32
CA ALA A 59 20.56 0.18 61.74
C ALA A 59 20.49 -1.25 61.10
N PRO A 60 21.60 -2.05 61.17
CA PRO A 60 22.11 -2.88 60.07
C PRO A 60 22.04 -4.41 60.31
N SER A 61 22.03 -5.23 59.24
CA SER A 61 22.57 -6.60 59.29
C SER A 61 22.88 -7.16 57.90
N THR A 62 23.91 -8.01 57.87
CA THR A 62 24.75 -8.47 56.77
C THR A 62 24.27 -9.73 56.05
N ASN A 63 24.23 -9.74 54.69
CA ASN A 63 24.54 -10.87 53.77
C ASN A 63 24.35 -10.50 52.26
N PRO A 64 24.93 -11.25 51.28
CA PRO A 64 25.81 -10.78 50.18
C PRO A 64 25.13 -10.32 48.85
N PRO A 65 25.88 -9.74 47.86
CA PRO A 65 25.33 -9.16 46.62
C PRO A 65 25.42 -10.13 45.42
N PRO A 66 24.99 -9.76 44.20
CA PRO A 66 23.69 -9.21 43.77
C PRO A 66 23.07 -10.12 42.69
N VAL A 67 21.79 -10.51 42.80
CA VAL A 67 21.06 -10.97 41.60
C VAL A 67 20.63 -9.70 40.88
N ALA A 68 21.38 -9.35 39.84
CA ALA A 68 21.03 -8.25 38.94
C ALA A 68 19.57 -8.41 38.50
N SER A 69 18.71 -7.56 39.05
CA SER A 69 17.39 -7.29 38.52
C SER A 69 17.62 -6.87 37.07
N GLN A 70 17.30 -7.77 36.13
CA GLN A 70 17.14 -7.39 34.74
C GLN A 70 16.08 -6.30 34.75
N SER A 71 16.50 -5.06 34.50
CA SER A 71 15.60 -3.95 34.26
C SER A 71 14.57 -4.43 33.24
N PRO A 72 13.26 -4.28 33.48
CA PRO A 72 12.31 -4.23 32.39
C PRO A 72 12.85 -3.11 31.50
N GLY A 73 13.37 -3.46 30.32
CA GLY A 73 13.83 -2.47 29.36
C GLY A 73 12.72 -1.45 29.23
N LYS A 74 13.00 -0.19 29.57
CA LYS A 74 12.10 0.93 29.32
C LYS A 74 11.65 0.80 27.87
N GLU A 75 10.42 0.38 27.68
CA GLU A 75 9.72 0.57 26.43
C GLU A 75 9.82 2.07 26.16
N ILE A 76 10.52 2.42 25.08
CA ILE A 76 10.64 3.81 24.64
C ILE A 76 9.24 4.14 24.11
N ASP A 77 8.45 4.72 25.00
CA ASP A 77 7.04 5.10 24.88
C ASP A 77 6.83 6.12 23.75
N GLY A 78 6.91 5.63 22.52
CA GLY A 78 6.89 6.43 21.29
C GLY A 78 7.15 5.63 20.02
N TYR A 79 7.78 4.45 20.12
CA TYR A 79 7.78 3.44 19.05
C TYR A 79 6.61 2.48 19.23
N SER A 80 5.41 3.03 19.40
CA SER A 80 4.17 2.24 19.41
C SER A 80 4.09 1.45 18.10
N LYS A 81 4.31 0.13 18.18
CA LYS A 81 3.93 -0.93 17.24
C LYS A 81 3.48 -0.39 15.89
N GLN A 82 4.43 -0.20 14.96
CA GLN A 82 4.09 0.05 13.55
C GLN A 82 3.03 -0.99 13.15
N ALA A 83 1.87 -0.56 12.68
CA ALA A 83 0.77 -1.48 12.38
C ALA A 83 1.22 -2.43 11.26
N VAL A 84 1.62 -3.65 11.64
CA VAL A 84 2.05 -4.68 10.70
C VAL A 84 0.80 -5.32 10.09
N ALA A 85 0.85 -5.56 8.79
CA ALA A 85 -0.21 -6.26 8.08
C ALA A 85 -0.39 -7.66 8.65
N THR A 86 -1.63 -8.02 8.98
CA THR A 86 -1.98 -9.37 9.43
C THR A 86 -1.77 -10.38 8.29
N ALA A 87 -1.68 -11.68 8.61
CA ALA A 87 -1.57 -12.74 7.61
C ALA A 87 -2.73 -12.73 6.59
N LYS A 88 -3.94 -12.40 7.05
CA LYS A 88 -5.11 -12.27 6.18
C LYS A 88 -5.01 -11.07 5.24
N GLN A 89 -4.59 -9.92 5.75
CA GLN A 89 -4.35 -8.71 4.93
C GLN A 89 -3.25 -8.94 3.89
N LYS A 90 -2.18 -9.64 4.28
CA LYS A 90 -1.12 -10.09 3.37
C LYS A 90 -1.67 -10.98 2.24
N GLN A 91 -2.50 -11.97 2.56
CA GLN A 91 -3.12 -12.84 1.57
C GLN A 91 -4.03 -12.06 0.61
N ILE A 92 -4.86 -11.16 1.14
CA ILE A 92 -5.74 -10.28 0.34
C ILE A 92 -4.91 -9.37 -0.57
N ALA A 93 -3.82 -8.80 -0.05
CA ALA A 93 -2.91 -7.97 -0.83
C ALA A 93 -2.28 -8.75 -1.99
N THR A 94 -1.80 -9.97 -1.76
CA THR A 94 -1.25 -10.81 -2.81
C THR A 94 -2.28 -11.12 -3.90
N ALA A 95 -3.52 -11.46 -3.50
CA ALA A 95 -4.60 -11.73 -4.45
C ALA A 95 -4.96 -10.48 -5.28
N ALA A 96 -5.07 -9.32 -4.63
CA ALA A 96 -5.38 -8.06 -5.29
C ALA A 96 -4.26 -7.58 -6.22
N ALA A 97 -2.99 -7.67 -5.79
CA ALA A 97 -1.84 -7.33 -6.63
C ALA A 97 -1.75 -8.23 -7.86
N SER A 98 -1.94 -9.55 -7.69
CA SER A 98 -1.97 -10.51 -8.81
C SER A 98 -3.11 -10.21 -9.78
N ALA A 99 -4.32 -9.95 -9.27
CA ALA A 99 -5.45 -9.57 -10.10
C ALA A 99 -5.21 -8.25 -10.84
N ALA A 100 -4.71 -7.21 -10.17
CA ALA A 100 -4.43 -5.92 -10.81
C ALA A 100 -3.32 -6.02 -11.89
N ALA A 101 -2.30 -6.84 -11.65
CA ALA A 101 -1.20 -7.05 -12.58
C ALA A 101 -1.60 -7.87 -13.82
N GLN A 102 -2.58 -8.75 -13.71
CA GLN A 102 -3.07 -9.53 -14.84
C GLN A 102 -3.96 -8.69 -15.76
N TRP A 103 -3.63 -8.69 -17.06
CA TRP A 103 -4.32 -7.88 -18.04
C TRP A 103 -4.31 -8.54 -19.43
N SER A 104 -5.34 -8.29 -20.23
CA SER A 104 -5.41 -8.74 -21.62
C SER A 104 -6.15 -7.73 -22.47
N GLN A 105 -5.63 -7.42 -23.64
CA GLN A 105 -6.29 -6.52 -24.58
C GLN A 105 -7.65 -7.08 -25.07
N SER A 106 -7.80 -8.41 -25.11
CA SER A 106 -9.03 -9.09 -25.55
C SER A 106 -10.05 -9.33 -24.43
N GLU A 107 -9.66 -9.13 -23.16
CA GLU A 107 -10.58 -9.23 -22.02
C GLU A 107 -11.53 -8.02 -22.01
N SER A 108 -12.83 -8.28 -21.93
CA SER A 108 -13.83 -7.19 -21.86
C SER A 108 -13.71 -6.42 -20.54
N LYS A 109 -14.06 -5.13 -20.57
CA LYS A 109 -14.03 -4.28 -19.36
C LYS A 109 -14.89 -4.85 -18.23
N GLU A 110 -16.02 -5.46 -18.57
CA GLU A 110 -16.93 -6.07 -17.60
C GLU A 110 -16.32 -7.33 -16.94
N LEU A 111 -15.71 -8.23 -17.73
CA LEU A 111 -15.03 -9.41 -17.17
C LEU A 111 -13.86 -9.01 -16.27
N ARG A 112 -13.08 -8.02 -16.70
CA ARG A 112 -12.01 -7.45 -15.88
C ARG A 112 -12.54 -6.89 -14.57
N ARG A 113 -13.59 -6.07 -14.63
CA ARG A 113 -14.21 -5.47 -13.45
C ARG A 113 -14.71 -6.54 -12.48
N GLN A 114 -15.40 -7.57 -12.96
CA GLN A 114 -15.86 -8.68 -12.12
C GLN A 114 -14.72 -9.41 -11.41
N ARG A 115 -13.62 -9.68 -12.14
CA ARG A 115 -12.42 -10.29 -11.56
C ARG A 115 -11.81 -9.41 -10.46
N LEU A 116 -11.72 -8.11 -10.70
CA LEU A 116 -11.18 -7.16 -9.72
C LEU A 116 -12.10 -7.02 -8.49
N LEU A 117 -13.40 -6.89 -8.67
CA LEU A 117 -14.40 -6.78 -7.59
C LEU A 117 -14.39 -7.96 -6.60
N SER A 118 -13.87 -9.12 -7.00
CA SER A 118 -13.73 -10.27 -6.09
C SER A 118 -12.70 -10.05 -4.97
N VAL A 119 -11.78 -9.10 -5.16
CA VAL A 119 -10.66 -8.83 -4.25
C VAL A 119 -10.52 -7.36 -3.86
N MET A 120 -11.25 -6.44 -4.49
CA MET A 120 -11.17 -5.00 -4.20
C MET A 120 -12.52 -4.28 -4.21
N SER A 121 -12.51 -3.06 -3.68
CA SER A 121 -13.68 -2.18 -3.69
C SER A 121 -14.06 -1.75 -5.12
N PRO A 122 -15.31 -1.33 -5.36
CA PRO A 122 -15.73 -0.84 -6.67
C PRO A 122 -14.87 0.30 -7.21
N GLY A 123 -14.48 1.25 -6.35
CA GLY A 123 -13.59 2.35 -6.74
C GLY A 123 -12.21 1.87 -7.18
N ALA A 124 -11.62 0.91 -6.47
CA ALA A 124 -10.35 0.30 -6.87
C ALA A 124 -10.47 -0.50 -8.17
N ALA A 125 -11.59 -1.21 -8.37
CA ALA A 125 -11.83 -2.03 -9.55
C ALA A 125 -12.06 -1.21 -10.84
N ASP A 126 -12.55 0.02 -10.71
CA ASP A 126 -12.76 0.95 -11.84
C ASP A 126 -11.52 1.80 -12.17
N ALA A 127 -10.47 1.73 -11.34
CA ALA A 127 -9.26 2.51 -11.57
C ALA A 127 -8.61 2.11 -12.92
N PRO A 128 -8.18 3.09 -13.74
CA PRO A 128 -7.53 2.80 -15.01
C PRO A 128 -6.24 2.01 -14.79
N THR A 129 -5.97 1.06 -15.68
CA THR A 129 -4.77 0.24 -15.58
C THR A 129 -3.62 0.85 -16.37
N GLY A 130 -2.40 0.85 -15.80
CA GLY A 130 -1.20 1.27 -16.54
C GLY A 130 -0.97 0.42 -17.79
N TRP A 131 -1.37 -0.86 -17.75
CA TRP A 131 -1.33 -1.74 -18.91
C TRP A 131 -2.26 -1.31 -20.04
N GLU A 132 -3.47 -0.81 -19.76
CA GLU A 132 -4.37 -0.29 -20.80
C GLU A 132 -3.79 0.95 -21.47
N VAL A 133 -3.08 1.80 -20.72
CA VAL A 133 -2.37 2.97 -21.27
C VAL A 133 -1.22 2.54 -22.18
N LEU A 134 -0.42 1.55 -21.77
CA LEU A 134 0.77 1.11 -22.51
C LEU A 134 0.44 0.23 -23.71
N TYR A 135 -0.52 -0.68 -23.57
CA TYR A 135 -0.75 -1.78 -24.52
C TYR A 135 -2.20 -1.89 -25.01
N GLY A 136 -3.11 -1.01 -24.57
CA GLY A 136 -4.52 -1.08 -24.96
C GLY A 136 -4.77 -1.02 -26.48
N SER A 137 -3.88 -0.36 -27.23
CA SER A 137 -3.94 -0.30 -28.69
C SER A 137 -3.25 -1.46 -29.41
N VAL A 138 -2.55 -2.34 -28.69
CA VAL A 138 -1.79 -3.46 -29.25
C VAL A 138 -2.67 -4.71 -29.25
N LYS A 139 -3.21 -5.06 -30.43
CA LYS A 139 -4.13 -6.18 -30.58
C LYS A 139 -3.51 -7.47 -30.04
N GLY A 140 -4.24 -8.16 -29.15
CA GLY A 140 -3.80 -9.43 -28.59
C GLY A 140 -2.66 -9.34 -27.56
N ALA A 141 -2.25 -8.14 -27.15
CA ALA A 141 -1.29 -7.99 -26.06
C ALA A 141 -1.85 -8.55 -24.76
N THR A 142 -1.02 -9.27 -24.01
CA THR A 142 -1.39 -9.85 -22.71
C THR A 142 -0.28 -9.68 -21.69
N VAL A 143 -0.69 -9.57 -20.43
CA VAL A 143 0.18 -9.57 -19.25
C VAL A 143 -0.29 -10.67 -18.32
N THR A 144 0.57 -11.65 -18.09
CA THR A 144 0.31 -12.77 -17.19
C THR A 144 1.23 -12.70 -15.99
N VAL A 145 0.69 -12.94 -14.80
CA VAL A 145 1.48 -13.06 -13.57
C VAL A 145 2.14 -14.44 -13.55
N GLU A 146 3.46 -14.47 -13.35
CA GLU A 146 4.23 -15.72 -13.23
C GLU A 146 4.36 -16.14 -11.76
N SER A 147 4.65 -15.20 -10.87
CA SER A 147 4.75 -15.43 -9.44
C SER A 147 4.62 -14.14 -8.63
N THR A 148 4.43 -14.28 -7.33
CA THR A 148 4.40 -13.16 -6.37
C THR A 148 5.39 -13.42 -5.24
N GLY A 149 6.05 -12.36 -4.77
CA GLY A 149 6.91 -12.39 -3.59
C GLY A 149 6.12 -12.30 -2.28
N GLU A 150 6.82 -12.52 -1.17
CA GLU A 150 6.22 -12.40 0.17
C GLU A 150 5.75 -10.95 0.43
N PRO A 151 4.46 -10.74 0.79
CA PRO A 151 3.94 -9.42 1.08
C PRO A 151 4.53 -8.83 2.37
N ALA A 152 4.86 -7.54 2.32
CA ALA A 152 5.38 -6.78 3.45
C ALA A 152 4.62 -5.46 3.62
N THR A 153 4.48 -4.99 4.87
CA THR A 153 3.94 -3.66 5.12
C THR A 153 4.91 -2.61 4.56
N SER A 154 4.42 -1.76 3.66
CA SER A 154 5.19 -0.70 3.00
C SER A 154 4.88 0.69 3.56
N SER A 155 3.66 0.92 4.05
CA SER A 155 3.25 2.21 4.63
C SER A 155 2.13 2.05 5.67
N HIS A 156 1.95 3.06 6.53
CA HIS A 156 0.88 3.11 7.53
C HIS A 156 0.62 4.56 7.95
N ASN A 157 -0.65 4.96 8.10
CA ASN A 157 -1.05 6.31 8.52
C ASN A 157 -2.06 6.33 9.69
N GLY A 158 -2.20 5.23 10.44
CA GLY A 158 -3.16 5.09 11.54
C GLY A 158 -4.50 4.47 11.13
N THR A 159 -4.96 4.72 9.90
CA THR A 159 -6.25 4.22 9.39
C THR A 159 -6.11 3.27 8.22
N THR A 160 -5.04 3.43 7.44
CA THR A 160 -4.73 2.67 6.22
C THR A 160 -3.34 2.05 6.35
N ILE A 161 -3.20 0.82 5.85
CA ILE A 161 -1.91 0.18 5.61
C ILE A 161 -1.68 0.03 4.11
N GLY A 162 -0.44 0.25 3.69
CA GLY A 162 0.08 -0.18 2.40
C GLY A 162 0.76 -1.53 2.57
N VAL A 163 0.39 -2.50 1.74
CA VAL A 163 1.05 -3.81 1.66
C VAL A 163 1.72 -3.92 0.30
N GLY A 164 3.05 -3.94 0.30
CA GLY A 164 3.88 -4.12 -0.88
C GLY A 164 3.97 -5.59 -1.28
N VAL A 165 3.74 -5.89 -2.55
CA VAL A 165 3.85 -7.22 -3.15
C VAL A 165 4.72 -7.11 -4.41
N MET A 166 5.83 -7.84 -4.45
CA MET A 166 6.61 -7.98 -5.68
C MET A 166 5.87 -8.91 -6.63
N VAL A 167 5.60 -8.46 -7.85
CA VAL A 167 4.92 -9.27 -8.87
C VAL A 167 5.88 -9.50 -10.02
N HIS A 168 6.14 -10.77 -10.32
CA HIS A 168 6.86 -11.20 -11.52
C HIS A 168 5.83 -11.47 -12.61
N TYR A 169 5.98 -10.81 -13.75
CA TYR A 169 5.00 -10.88 -14.84
C TYR A 169 5.69 -11.08 -16.18
N LYS A 170 4.91 -11.60 -17.13
CA LYS A 170 5.29 -11.78 -18.52
C LYS A 170 4.34 -11.00 -19.42
N VAL A 171 4.90 -10.12 -20.23
CA VAL A 171 4.22 -9.39 -21.29
C VAL A 171 4.42 -10.14 -22.60
N ARG A 172 3.33 -10.33 -23.34
CA ARG A 172 3.29 -10.97 -24.65
C ARG A 172 2.67 -10.02 -25.65
N ILE A 173 3.39 -9.74 -26.73
CA ILE A 173 2.95 -8.84 -27.80
C ILE A 173 3.04 -9.61 -29.12
N PRO A 174 1.91 -10.00 -29.72
CA PRO A 174 1.92 -10.63 -31.03
C PRO A 174 2.19 -9.58 -32.12
N HIS A 175 2.85 -10.01 -33.19
CA HIS A 175 3.04 -9.25 -34.41
C HIS A 175 2.19 -9.82 -35.55
N ASP A 176 1.90 -9.00 -36.56
CA ASP A 176 1.08 -9.41 -37.71
C ASP A 176 1.77 -10.46 -38.61
N ASP A 177 3.09 -10.62 -38.50
CA ASP A 177 3.87 -11.63 -39.22
C ASP A 177 3.86 -13.01 -38.54
N GLY A 178 3.10 -13.16 -37.45
CA GLY A 178 3.01 -14.39 -36.67
C GLY A 178 4.14 -14.58 -35.65
N THR A 179 5.07 -13.62 -35.52
CA THR A 179 6.05 -13.61 -34.44
C THR A 179 5.47 -13.02 -33.14
N GLU A 180 6.12 -13.27 -32.01
CA GLU A 180 5.69 -12.77 -30.70
C GLU A 180 6.91 -12.19 -29.96
N ALA A 181 6.78 -10.97 -29.45
CA ALA A 181 7.73 -10.40 -28.50
C ALA A 181 7.30 -10.76 -27.07
N VAL A 182 8.23 -11.34 -26.30
CA VAL A 182 7.98 -11.79 -24.93
C VAL A 182 8.99 -11.12 -24.01
N PHE A 183 8.49 -10.45 -22.97
CA PHE A 183 9.30 -9.77 -21.97
C PHE A 183 8.85 -10.20 -20.57
N SER A 184 9.79 -10.51 -19.69
CA SER A 184 9.48 -10.68 -18.26
C SER A 184 9.94 -9.45 -17.49
N GLY A 185 9.15 -9.05 -16.51
CA GLY A 185 9.41 -7.91 -15.64
C GLY A 185 9.11 -8.24 -14.19
N THR A 186 9.53 -7.36 -13.29
CA THR A 186 9.32 -7.50 -11.86
C THR A 186 9.12 -6.11 -11.27
N SER A 187 7.97 -5.89 -10.64
CA SER A 187 7.60 -4.57 -10.11
C SER A 187 6.95 -4.68 -8.74
N LEU A 188 7.11 -3.65 -7.92
CA LEU A 188 6.45 -3.52 -6.63
C LEU A 188 5.04 -2.96 -6.82
N TRP A 189 4.05 -3.70 -6.36
CA TRP A 189 2.65 -3.27 -6.30
C TRP A 189 2.30 -2.95 -4.85
N VAL A 190 1.72 -1.78 -4.60
CA VAL A 190 1.29 -1.42 -3.24
C VAL A 190 -0.22 -1.49 -3.17
N VAL A 191 -0.72 -2.33 -2.28
CA VAL A 191 -2.16 -2.52 -2.04
C VAL A 191 -2.54 -1.77 -0.77
N GLU A 192 -3.51 -0.87 -0.88
CA GLU A 192 -4.01 -0.10 0.25
C GLU A 192 -5.29 -0.72 0.80
N MET A 193 -5.35 -0.85 2.12
CA MET A 193 -6.52 -1.36 2.84
C MET A 193 -6.60 -0.76 4.25
N PRO A 194 -7.77 -0.74 4.87
CA PRO A 194 -7.91 -0.27 6.24
C PRO A 194 -7.05 -1.09 7.21
N THR A 195 -6.62 -0.48 8.31
CA THR A 195 -5.95 -1.20 9.39
C THR A 195 -6.91 -2.23 9.99
N ALA A 196 -6.38 -3.30 10.58
CA ALA A 196 -7.21 -4.30 11.26
C ALA A 196 -8.06 -3.68 12.39
N ALA A 197 -7.55 -2.62 13.04
CA ALA A 197 -8.28 -1.87 14.06
C ALA A 197 -9.45 -1.07 13.49
N ALA A 198 -9.38 -0.65 12.23
CA ALA A 198 -10.47 0.05 11.52
C ALA A 198 -11.54 -0.91 10.99
N GLY A 199 -11.40 -2.23 11.20
CA GLY A 199 -12.44 -3.23 10.88
C GLY A 199 -12.66 -3.51 9.39
N GLY A 200 -11.80 -2.98 8.52
CA GLY A 200 -11.90 -3.16 7.07
C GLY A 200 -10.83 -4.07 6.51
N GLU A 201 -11.24 -5.05 5.70
CA GLU A 201 -10.34 -5.97 4.99
C GLU A 201 -10.41 -5.79 3.46
N GLN A 202 -11.23 -4.85 2.99
CA GLN A 202 -11.42 -4.58 1.58
C GLN A 202 -10.29 -3.70 1.04
N VAL A 203 -9.76 -4.06 -0.13
CA VAL A 203 -8.77 -3.24 -0.83
C VAL A 203 -9.41 -1.97 -1.37
N THR A 204 -8.90 -0.83 -0.93
CA THR A 204 -9.41 0.49 -1.32
C THR A 204 -8.65 1.10 -2.49
N ALA A 205 -7.41 0.69 -2.70
CA ALA A 205 -6.61 1.09 -3.86
C ALA A 205 -5.50 0.09 -4.17
N VAL A 206 -5.04 0.10 -5.42
CA VAL A 206 -3.80 -0.55 -5.85
C VAL A 206 -2.96 0.49 -6.58
N VAL A 207 -1.76 0.76 -6.07
CA VAL A 207 -0.83 1.72 -6.67
C VAL A 207 -0.08 1.02 -7.79
N TRP A 208 -0.17 1.61 -8.99
CA TRP A 208 0.55 1.15 -10.16
C TRP A 208 2.05 1.37 -10.02
N PRO A 209 2.89 0.39 -10.38
CA PRO A 209 4.32 0.60 -10.42
C PRO A 209 4.67 1.64 -11.47
N SER A 210 5.68 2.46 -11.19
CA SER A 210 6.36 3.24 -12.23
C SER A 210 7.06 2.27 -13.18
N LEU A 211 6.65 2.26 -14.44
CA LEU A 211 7.18 1.40 -15.52
C LEU A 211 8.04 2.22 -16.49
#